data_AF-A0A818BQ63-F1
#
_entry.id   AF-A0A818BQ63-F1
#
_cell.length_a   1.000
_cell.length_b   1.000
_cell.length_c   1.000
_cell.angle_alpha   90.00
_cell.angle_beta   90.00
_cell.angle_gamma   90.00
#
_symmetry.space_group_name_H-M   'P 1'
#
loop_
_entity.id
_entity.type
_entity.pdbx_description
1 polymer ?
#
loop_
_entity_poly.entity_id
_entity_poly.type
_entity_poly.pdbx_seq_one_letter_code
_entity_poly.pdbx_strand_id
1 'polypeptide(L)'
;MRIFNTIDKSKLRHLRDCIECLQNGKRSHSNEINGSDLDGNEYAVLWLDLVIRDTDNFEPYDDDSQEPSVSLSSSMIHDDIVDVVSTISEQDYQGKLCCTHLGYIDKAGNHPLSEQQVKE
;
A
#
# COMPACT_ATOMS: atom_id res chain seq x y z
N MET A 1 5.21 6.25 -4.12
CA MET A 1 6.43 5.80 -4.84
C MET A 1 7.58 5.81 -3.85
N ARG A 2 8.49 4.84 -3.94
CA ARG A 2 9.69 4.74 -3.12
C ARG A 2 10.90 4.63 -4.05
N ILE A 3 12.03 5.22 -3.66
CA ILE A 3 13.30 5.17 -4.39
C ILE A 3 14.23 4.20 -3.66
N PHE A 4 14.84 3.27 -4.40
CA PHE A 4 15.77 2.29 -3.85
C PHE A 4 17.03 2.19 -4.71
N ASN A 5 18.13 1.79 -4.07
CA ASN A 5 19.36 1.46 -4.77
C ASN A 5 19.31 0.01 -5.26
N THR A 6 19.53 -0.19 -6.55
CA THR A 6 19.62 -1.53 -7.15
C THR A 6 20.97 -2.17 -6.80
N ILE A 7 20.96 -3.42 -6.33
CA ILE A 7 22.17 -4.18 -6.01
C ILE A 7 22.16 -5.50 -6.78
N ASP A 8 23.16 -5.72 -7.63
CA ASP A 8 23.36 -7.02 -8.28
C ASP A 8 24.08 -7.99 -7.33
N LYS A 9 23.46 -9.14 -7.06
CA LYS A 9 24.04 -10.24 -6.29
C LYS A 9 24.14 -11.48 -7.17
N SER A 10 25.37 -11.96 -7.37
CA SER A 10 25.66 -13.13 -8.22
C SER A 10 24.81 -14.36 -7.90
N LYS A 11 24.55 -14.61 -6.61
CA LYS A 11 23.73 -15.75 -6.13
C LYS A 11 22.28 -15.70 -6.60
N LEU A 12 21.77 -14.51 -6.90
CA LEU A 12 20.38 -14.26 -7.27
C LEU A 12 20.17 -14.17 -8.78
N ARG A 13 21.24 -14.19 -9.58
CA ARG A 13 21.18 -14.17 -11.05
C ARG A 13 20.57 -15.42 -11.68
N HIS A 14 19.97 -16.34 -10.94
CA HIS A 14 19.13 -17.38 -11.51
C HIS A 14 17.65 -16.97 -11.52
N LEU A 15 17.27 -15.99 -10.70
CA LEU A 15 15.95 -15.37 -10.69
C LEU A 15 15.86 -14.38 -11.86
N ARG A 16 14.74 -14.45 -12.57
CA ARG A 16 14.45 -13.71 -13.81
C ARG A 16 13.02 -13.21 -13.74
N ASP A 17 12.79 -12.06 -14.38
CA ASP A 17 11.47 -11.44 -14.51
C ASP A 17 10.76 -11.23 -13.16
N CYS A 18 11.54 -10.99 -12.11
CA CYS A 18 11.06 -10.66 -10.77
C CYS A 18 11.99 -9.68 -10.08
N ILE A 19 11.48 -9.02 -9.04
CA ILE A 19 12.23 -8.09 -8.21
C ILE A 19 12.34 -8.71 -6.83
N GLU A 20 13.53 -8.66 -6.25
CA GLU A 20 13.76 -9.11 -4.89
C GLU A 20 13.84 -7.93 -3.94
N CYS A 21 12.87 -7.86 -3.05
CA CYS A 21 12.87 -6.90 -1.95
C CYS A 21 13.69 -7.44 -0.77
N LEU A 22 14.47 -6.57 -0.14
CA LEU A 22 15.13 -6.93 1.12
C LEU A 22 14.06 -7.19 2.19
N GLN A 23 14.23 -8.29 2.93
CA GLN A 23 13.39 -8.62 4.09
C GLN A 23 13.83 -7.91 5.37
N ASN A 24 15.03 -7.31 5.36
CA ASN A 24 15.61 -6.70 6.55
C ASN A 24 15.13 -5.26 6.70
N GLY A 25 14.67 -4.88 7.89
CA GLY A 25 14.20 -3.54 8.18
C GLY A 25 13.13 -3.54 9.27
N LYS A 26 12.57 -2.36 9.57
CA LYS A 26 11.42 -2.22 10.47
C LYS A 26 10.12 -2.69 9.80
N ARG A 27 9.96 -2.43 8.50
CA ARG A 27 8.92 -2.97 7.62
C ARG A 27 9.54 -3.50 6.32
N SER A 28 8.86 -4.41 5.64
CA SER A 28 9.31 -4.92 4.33
C SER A 28 9.14 -3.84 3.25
N HIS A 29 10.01 -3.81 2.24
CA HIS A 29 9.87 -2.82 1.16
C HIS A 29 8.55 -2.96 0.39
N SER A 30 8.00 -4.16 0.28
CA SER A 30 6.67 -4.40 -0.29
C SER A 30 5.60 -3.64 0.50
N ASN A 31 5.60 -3.77 1.83
CA ASN A 31 4.60 -3.11 2.66
C ASN A 31 4.74 -1.58 2.63
N GLU A 32 5.97 -1.04 2.55
CA GLU A 32 6.20 0.40 2.38
C GLU A 32 5.64 0.98 1.05
N ILE A 33 5.30 0.10 0.10
CA ILE A 33 4.70 0.45 -1.18
C ILE A 33 3.22 0.08 -1.11
N ASN A 34 2.42 1.00 -0.58
CA ASN A 34 0.94 0.90 -0.56
C ASN A 34 0.41 -0.32 0.21
N GLY A 35 1.08 -0.75 1.29
CA GLY A 35 0.65 -1.88 2.11
C GLY A 35 0.77 -3.24 1.40
N SER A 36 1.50 -3.30 0.27
CA SER A 36 1.61 -4.49 -0.56
C SER A 36 2.35 -5.64 0.14
N ASP A 37 2.12 -6.85 -0.33
CA ASP A 37 2.87 -8.04 0.08
C ASP A 37 3.46 -8.77 -1.15
N LEU A 38 3.80 -10.06 -1.00
CA LEU A 38 4.41 -10.91 -2.02
C LEU A 38 3.47 -12.05 -2.47
N ASP A 39 2.15 -11.88 -2.37
CA ASP A 39 1.16 -12.90 -2.74
C ASP A 39 0.78 -12.92 -4.24
N GLY A 40 1.30 -11.97 -5.02
CA GLY A 40 0.98 -11.81 -6.44
C GLY A 40 1.03 -10.37 -6.95
N ASN A 41 1.30 -9.39 -6.07
CA ASN A 41 1.43 -7.99 -6.43
C ASN A 41 2.54 -7.71 -7.46
N GLU A 42 2.24 -6.84 -8.43
CA GLU A 42 3.17 -6.36 -9.44
C GLU A 42 3.63 -4.93 -9.14
N TYR A 43 4.88 -4.61 -9.48
CA TYR A 43 5.47 -3.31 -9.20
C TYR A 43 5.87 -2.60 -10.49
N ALA A 44 5.49 -1.32 -10.61
CA ALA A 44 6.04 -0.45 -11.63
C ALA A 44 7.48 -0.05 -11.25
N VAL A 45 8.47 -0.57 -11.99
CA VAL A 45 9.89 -0.25 -11.80
C VAL A 45 10.34 0.75 -12.83
N LEU A 46 10.89 1.87 -12.36
CA LEU A 46 11.39 2.95 -13.20
C LEU A 46 12.84 3.23 -12.80
N TRP A 47 13.76 3.18 -13.78
CA TRP A 47 15.19 3.48 -13.61
C TRP A 47 15.66 4.65 -14.47
N LEU A 48 14.73 5.48 -14.93
CA LEU A 48 15.03 6.66 -15.74
C LEU A 48 15.45 7.81 -14.83
N ASP A 49 16.64 8.37 -15.05
CA ASP A 49 17.19 9.49 -14.26
C ASP A 49 16.25 10.71 -14.22
N LEU A 50 15.46 10.92 -15.27
CA LEU A 50 14.47 12.02 -15.33
C LEU A 50 13.27 11.83 -14.39
N VAL A 51 13.04 10.61 -13.91
CA VAL A 51 11.90 10.24 -13.05
C VAL A 51 12.33 10.10 -11.59
N ILE A 52 13.58 9.70 -11.36
CA ILE A 52 14.15 9.58 -10.01
C ILE A 52 14.31 10.98 -9.45
N ARG A 53 13.55 11.30 -8.41
CA ARG A 53 13.61 12.61 -7.74
C ARG A 53 14.80 12.66 -6.79
N ASP A 54 15.44 13.82 -6.66
CA ASP A 54 16.46 14.09 -5.63
C ASP A 54 15.89 14.20 -4.20
N THR A 55 14.69 13.65 -3.95
CA THR A 55 13.99 13.77 -2.68
C THR A 55 14.05 12.42 -1.96
N ASP A 56 14.38 12.45 -0.67
CA ASP A 56 14.38 11.25 0.17
C ASP A 56 12.98 10.65 0.29
N ASN A 57 12.94 9.34 0.54
CA ASN A 57 11.69 8.65 0.87
C ASN A 57 11.15 9.19 2.20
N PHE A 58 9.85 9.49 2.23
CA PHE A 58 9.15 9.78 3.48
C PHE A 58 9.12 8.56 4.40
N GLU A 59 9.00 8.81 5.72
CA GLU A 59 8.79 7.74 6.68
C GLU A 59 7.55 6.91 6.29
N PRO A 60 7.60 5.56 6.40
CA PRO A 60 6.43 4.72 6.19
C PRO A 60 5.25 5.19 7.06
N TYR A 61 4.08 5.28 6.44
CA TYR A 61 2.84 5.57 7.15
C TYR A 61 2.45 4.37 8.02
N ASP A 62 1.87 4.62 9.19
CA ASP A 62 1.36 3.57 10.05
C ASP A 62 -0.07 3.18 9.64
N ASP A 63 -0.19 2.14 8.84
CA ASP A 63 -1.43 1.61 8.28
C ASP A 63 -2.01 0.44 9.08
N ASP A 64 -1.43 0.12 10.24
CA ASP A 64 -1.93 -0.94 11.10
C ASP A 64 -3.35 -0.59 11.59
N SER A 65 -4.30 -1.52 11.40
CA SER A 65 -5.67 -1.32 11.85
C SER A 65 -5.70 -1.04 13.34
N GLN A 66 -6.32 0.08 13.71
CA GLN A 66 -6.56 0.43 15.11
C GLN A 66 -7.81 -0.27 15.67
N GLU A 67 -8.57 -0.97 14.81
CA GLU A 67 -9.73 -1.73 15.24
C GLU A 67 -9.33 -3.09 15.80
N PRO A 68 -9.88 -3.49 16.97
CA PRO A 68 -9.60 -4.80 17.54
C PRO A 68 -10.14 -5.90 16.63
N SER A 69 -9.37 -6.98 16.48
CA SER A 69 -9.83 -8.15 15.73
C SER A 69 -11.05 -8.78 16.40
N VAL A 70 -12.09 -9.03 15.60
CA VAL A 70 -13.29 -9.74 16.06
C VAL A 70 -12.97 -11.24 16.04
N SER A 71 -12.87 -11.83 17.23
CA SER A 71 -12.72 -13.28 17.36
C SER A 71 -14.09 -13.95 17.34
N LEU A 72 -14.32 -14.82 16.36
CA LEU A 72 -15.49 -15.69 16.35
C LEU A 72 -15.22 -16.86 17.30
N SER A 73 -15.94 -16.88 18.43
CA SER A 73 -15.78 -17.90 19.48
C SER A 73 -16.48 -19.23 19.15
N SER A 74 -17.23 -19.28 18.03
CA SER A 74 -18.03 -20.44 17.62
C SER A 74 -17.88 -20.75 16.14
N SER A 75 -18.35 -21.94 15.72
CA SER A 75 -18.33 -22.35 14.31
C SER A 75 -19.20 -21.42 13.48
N MET A 76 -18.65 -20.89 12.38
CA MET A 76 -19.35 -20.01 11.43
C MET A 76 -20.70 -20.61 11.00
N ILE A 77 -21.75 -19.80 11.09
CA ILE A 77 -23.11 -20.12 10.67
C ILE A 77 -23.47 -19.28 9.44
N HIS A 78 -24.49 -19.69 8.69
CA HIS A 78 -25.00 -18.95 7.54
C HIS A 78 -25.32 -17.48 7.85
N ASP A 79 -25.84 -17.18 9.05
CA ASP A 79 -26.19 -15.81 9.44
C ASP A 79 -24.94 -14.92 9.56
N ASP A 80 -23.79 -15.46 10.02
CA ASP A 80 -22.53 -14.72 10.04
C ASP A 80 -22.09 -14.32 8.63
N ILE A 81 -22.34 -15.18 7.63
CA ILE A 81 -22.03 -14.88 6.23
C ILE A 81 -22.91 -13.74 5.72
N VAL A 82 -24.21 -13.74 6.05
CA VAL A 82 -25.14 -12.68 5.67
C VAL A 82 -24.70 -11.35 6.28
N ASP A 83 -24.30 -11.35 7.55
CA ASP A 83 -23.84 -10.15 8.25
C ASP A 83 -22.55 -9.61 7.65
N VAL A 84 -21.57 -10.47 7.34
CA VAL A 84 -20.31 -10.06 6.69
C VAL A 84 -20.57 -9.47 5.31
N VAL A 85 -21.39 -10.13 4.48
CA VAL A 85 -21.70 -9.64 3.12
C VAL A 85 -22.45 -8.32 3.18
N SER A 86 -23.40 -8.17 4.11
CA SER A 86 -24.14 -6.92 4.29
C SER A 86 -23.20 -5.79 4.73
N THR A 87 -22.32 -6.06 5.69
CA THR A 87 -21.32 -5.10 6.19
C THR A 87 -20.39 -4.64 5.06
N ILE A 88 -19.83 -5.57 4.28
CA ILE A 88 -18.96 -5.24 3.14
C ILE A 88 -19.72 -4.39 2.11
N SER A 89 -20.96 -4.75 1.81
CA SER A 89 -21.79 -4.04 0.83
C SER A 89 -22.10 -2.61 1.25
N GLU A 90 -22.33 -2.38 2.55
CA GLU A 90 -22.55 -1.04 3.11
C GLU A 90 -21.26 -0.21 3.16
N GLN A 91 -20.12 -0.87 3.37
CA GLN A 91 -18.80 -0.23 3.50
C GLN A 91 -18.03 -0.09 2.19
N ASP A 92 -18.60 -0.48 1.04
CA ASP A 92 -17.96 -0.32 -0.27
C ASP A 92 -18.02 1.14 -0.76
N TYR A 93 -17.12 1.97 -0.22
CA TYR A 93 -16.97 3.37 -0.59
C TYR A 93 -15.53 3.76 -1.00
N GLN A 94 -14.61 2.79 -1.09
CA GLN A 94 -13.20 3.05 -1.40
C GLN A 94 -13.03 3.87 -2.70
N GLY A 95 -13.72 3.47 -3.77
CA GLY A 95 -13.66 4.19 -5.05
C GLY A 95 -14.16 5.64 -4.94
N LYS A 96 -15.23 5.89 -4.18
CA LYS A 96 -15.77 7.23 -3.96
C LYS A 96 -14.79 8.11 -3.18
N LEU A 97 -14.15 7.54 -2.15
CA LEU A 97 -13.14 8.23 -1.35
C LEU A 97 -11.94 8.62 -2.22
N CYS A 98 -11.42 7.69 -3.04
CA CYS A 98 -10.32 7.96 -3.96
C CYS A 98 -10.66 9.08 -4.96
N CYS A 99 -11.84 9.04 -5.59
CA CYS A 99 -12.27 10.09 -6.52
C CYS A 99 -12.46 11.44 -5.84
N THR A 100 -13.00 11.46 -4.62
CA THR A 100 -13.19 12.70 -3.85
C THR A 100 -11.85 13.30 -3.46
N HIS A 101 -10.92 12.48 -2.98
CA HIS A 101 -9.56 12.89 -2.63
C HIS A 101 -8.82 13.47 -3.84
N LEU A 102 -8.91 12.82 -5.00
CA LEU A 102 -8.34 13.33 -6.26
C LEU A 102 -8.95 14.69 -6.64
N GLY A 103 -10.27 14.82 -6.63
CA GLY A 103 -10.95 16.09 -6.95
C GLY A 103 -10.61 17.21 -5.97
N TYR A 104 -10.37 16.89 -4.70
CA TYR A 104 -9.90 17.85 -3.71
C TYR A 104 -8.48 18.33 -4.02
N ILE A 105 -7.55 17.43 -4.36
CA ILE A 105 -6.17 17.78 -4.76
C ILE A 105 -6.18 18.68 -5.99
N ASP A 106 -6.93 18.29 -7.02
CA ASP A 106 -7.03 19.04 -8.27
C ASP A 106 -7.55 20.47 -8.03
N LYS A 107 -8.52 20.63 -7.12
CA LYS A 107 -9.07 21.93 -6.74
C LYS A 107 -8.10 22.77 -5.90
N ALA A 108 -7.40 22.14 -4.96
CA ALA A 108 -6.49 22.84 -4.06
C ALA A 108 -5.24 23.39 -4.81
N GLY A 109 -4.90 22.80 -5.96
CA GLY A 109 -3.68 23.15 -6.70
C GLY A 109 -2.39 22.83 -5.93
N ASN A 110 -2.52 22.11 -4.80
CA ASN A 110 -1.41 21.77 -3.93
C ASN A 110 -0.77 20.46 -4.37
N HIS A 111 0.54 20.37 -4.18
CA HIS A 111 1.27 19.11 -4.34
C HIS A 111 0.70 18.10 -3.31
N PRO A 112 0.54 16.81 -3.67
CA PRO A 112 0.01 15.75 -2.79
C PRO A 112 0.83 15.45 -1.52
N LEU A 113 1.81 16.29 -1.19
CA LEU A 113 2.68 16.20 -0.02
C LEU A 113 2.39 17.31 1.01
N SER A 114 1.36 18.14 0.82
CA SER A 114 0.98 19.10 1.86
C SER A 114 0.38 18.36 3.06
N GLU A 115 0.94 18.57 4.27
CA GLU A 115 0.59 17.89 5.53
C GLU A 115 -0.91 17.84 5.87
N GLN A 116 -1.72 18.71 5.27
CA GLN A 116 -3.18 18.74 5.44
C GLN A 116 -3.89 17.47 4.93
N GLN A 117 -3.25 16.63 4.11
CA GLN A 117 -3.89 15.47 3.48
C GLN A 117 -3.70 14.14 4.21
N VAL A 118 -2.91 14.12 5.29
CA VAL A 118 -2.52 12.88 6.01
C VAL A 118 -3.48 12.58 7.19
N LYS A 119 -4.51 13.40 7.40
CA LYS A 119 -5.34 13.40 8.62
C LYS A 119 -6.84 13.15 8.41
N GLU A 120 -7.27 12.78 7.21
CA GLU A 120 -8.65 12.37 6.91
C GLU A 120 -8.69 10.90 6.51
#